data_AF-A0A7C5AE67-F1
#
_entry.id   AF-A0A7C5AE67-F1
#
_cell.length_a   1.000
_cell.length_b   1.000
_cell.length_c   1.000
_cell.angle_alpha   90.00
_cell.angle_beta   90.00
_cell.angle_gamma   90.00
#
_symmetry.space_group_name_H-M   'P 1'
#
loop_
_entity.id
_entity.type
_entity.pdbx_description
1 polymer ?
#
loop_
_entity_poly.entity_id
_entity_poly.type
_entity_poly.pdbx_seq_one_letter_code
_entity_poly.pdbx_strand_id
1 'polypeptide(L)'
;MDFWDFDMARIRLTVLSLLVLLAPLGAQTPKDQTPKDKLAKALVDFEKLYRNTNEHVRRAAVDDLGTLKHKALVPILVACLKDKSQVVREAVVPAMANQTTKPALHALTVELRKAKSDVVRIAILKAFKTTRPPVAKDAVLKLATSKSYPVRLLALDLLGDFSDEDGKITKALLHHLEDRDAQVRLTVLDALTRLGYDDLIGLAIRLLEKDKDWRVRAVAVQALRKSREKRVIEPLIEAMEREKGRLITDIRDALADITQTTYGPKPELWRRWWERVKGGFKVPTPEEIAKRKAKLAKDLARYGIPKKGTTPFQGIQSKSRRMLFILDVSGSMQDKLSLEGGDPKAIEAFRERYGQYETKIDLAREELITTVANLPSYTKFNIFLFHNDVISWKKHLTRATQGNKNQAIKFLAKLTPQWIEDVVVKQGKGQTNTFAALNKALGLADEPQEKPSKNHTVESDTVFFLSDGMPTVGRIRDPQELLRYVRTVNARAKIVFHTLTFGHGNVALLRPLAEWSGGKYIEIGVN
;
A
#
# COMPACT_ATOMS: atom_id res chain seq x y z
N MET A 1 -37.85 -13.51 30.92
CA MET A 1 -37.50 -13.66 29.49
C MET A 1 -36.38 -12.68 29.20
N ASP A 2 -35.18 -13.22 29.04
CA ASP A 2 -34.02 -12.39 28.74
C ASP A 2 -34.19 -11.76 27.35
N PHE A 3 -33.69 -10.54 27.18
CA PHE A 3 -33.71 -9.81 25.91
C PHE A 3 -33.18 -10.64 24.72
N TRP A 4 -32.35 -11.64 25.02
CA TRP A 4 -31.80 -12.63 24.09
C TRP A 4 -32.85 -13.56 23.45
N ASP A 5 -33.85 -14.00 24.21
CA ASP A 5 -34.89 -14.90 23.69
C ASP A 5 -35.75 -14.21 22.62
N PHE A 6 -35.95 -12.90 22.77
CA PHE A 6 -36.83 -12.14 21.90
C PHE A 6 -36.21 -11.86 20.53
N ASP A 7 -34.92 -11.52 20.47
CA ASP A 7 -34.23 -11.31 19.18
C ASP A 7 -33.95 -12.65 18.47
N MET A 8 -33.67 -13.74 19.19
CA MET A 8 -33.55 -15.08 18.59
C MET A 8 -34.89 -15.61 18.06
N ALA A 9 -36.00 -15.36 18.76
CA ALA A 9 -37.34 -15.69 18.26
C ALA A 9 -37.65 -14.93 16.97
N ARG A 10 -37.27 -13.64 16.89
CA ARG A 10 -37.44 -12.83 15.66
C ARG A 10 -36.58 -13.34 14.50
N ILE A 11 -35.33 -13.69 14.75
CA ILE A 11 -34.45 -14.29 13.72
C ILE A 11 -35.09 -15.57 13.19
N ARG A 12 -35.52 -16.46 14.10
CA ARG A 12 -36.15 -17.72 13.74
C ARG A 12 -37.43 -17.53 12.93
N LEU A 13 -38.33 -16.65 13.38
CA LEU A 13 -39.58 -16.34 12.66
C LEU A 13 -39.29 -15.81 11.25
N THR A 14 -38.27 -14.96 11.11
CA THR A 14 -37.87 -14.41 9.81
C THR A 14 -37.29 -15.49 8.89
N VAL A 15 -36.42 -16.36 9.42
CA VAL A 15 -35.83 -17.49 8.67
C VAL A 15 -36.94 -18.46 8.23
N LEU A 16 -37.83 -18.86 9.13
CA LEU A 16 -38.93 -19.77 8.81
C LEU A 16 -39.89 -19.17 7.78
N SER A 17 -40.24 -17.89 7.91
CA SER A 17 -41.10 -17.21 6.92
C SER A 17 -40.45 -17.19 5.53
N LEU A 18 -39.13 -16.99 5.47
CA LEU A 18 -38.40 -17.00 4.21
C LEU A 18 -38.28 -18.41 3.62
N LEU A 19 -38.10 -19.44 4.46
CA LEU A 19 -38.09 -20.84 4.02
C LEU A 19 -39.45 -21.27 3.44
N VAL A 20 -40.57 -20.84 4.03
CA VAL A 20 -41.91 -21.08 3.48
C VAL A 20 -42.08 -20.44 2.10
N LEU A 21 -41.59 -19.21 1.92
CA LEU A 21 -41.63 -18.51 0.62
C LEU A 21 -40.73 -19.15 -0.44
N LEU A 22 -39.68 -19.87 -0.03
CA LEU A 22 -38.75 -20.58 -0.91
C LEU A 22 -39.18 -22.02 -1.18
N ALA A 23 -40.19 -22.54 -0.50
CA ALA A 23 -40.69 -23.90 -0.71
C ALA A 23 -41.25 -24.05 -2.15
N PRO A 24 -40.91 -25.14 -2.85
CA PRO A 24 -41.41 -25.36 -4.20
C PRO A 24 -42.93 -25.56 -4.18
N LEU A 25 -43.66 -24.83 -5.05
CA LEU A 25 -45.11 -24.96 -5.25
C LEU A 25 -45.51 -26.24 -6.04
N GLY A 26 -44.57 -27.17 -6.26
CA GLY A 26 -44.78 -28.42 -6.99
C GLY A 26 -43.47 -29.18 -7.22
N ALA A 27 -43.56 -30.48 -7.46
CA ALA A 27 -42.40 -31.37 -7.59
C ALA A 27 -41.48 -30.95 -8.76
N GLN A 28 -40.25 -30.53 -8.45
CA GLN A 28 -39.19 -30.30 -9.44
C GLN A 28 -38.03 -31.29 -9.22
N THR A 29 -37.46 -31.78 -10.32
CA THR A 29 -36.44 -32.83 -10.38
C THR A 29 -35.05 -32.37 -9.90
N PRO A 30 -34.19 -33.28 -9.40
CA PRO A 30 -33.10 -32.96 -8.46
C PRO A 30 -31.79 -32.43 -9.07
N LYS A 31 -31.74 -32.07 -10.36
CA LYS A 31 -30.46 -31.98 -11.09
C LYS A 31 -29.88 -30.59 -11.36
N ASP A 32 -30.58 -29.51 -11.02
CA ASP A 32 -30.01 -28.17 -10.99
C ASP A 32 -30.23 -27.55 -9.60
N GLN A 33 -29.18 -27.42 -8.78
CA GLN A 33 -29.28 -26.63 -7.55
C GLN A 33 -29.51 -25.17 -7.93
N THR A 34 -30.77 -24.76 -7.98
CA THR A 34 -31.14 -23.40 -8.32
C THR A 34 -30.58 -22.45 -7.25
N PRO A 35 -30.38 -21.15 -7.57
CA PRO A 35 -30.01 -20.15 -6.56
C PRO A 35 -30.96 -20.12 -5.34
N LYS A 36 -32.21 -20.57 -5.51
CA LYS A 36 -33.19 -20.71 -4.42
C LYS A 36 -32.85 -21.88 -3.48
N ASP A 37 -32.44 -23.02 -4.02
CA ASP A 37 -32.09 -24.20 -3.21
C ASP A 37 -30.85 -23.95 -2.36
N LYS A 38 -29.86 -23.25 -2.93
CA LYS A 38 -28.66 -22.82 -2.21
C LYS A 38 -29.00 -21.87 -1.06
N LEU A 39 -29.91 -20.91 -1.29
CA LEU A 39 -30.38 -20.00 -0.26
C LEU A 39 -31.16 -20.73 0.84
N ALA A 40 -32.08 -21.62 0.48
CA ALA A 40 -32.86 -22.40 1.44
C ALA A 40 -31.96 -23.27 2.32
N LYS A 41 -30.99 -23.97 1.73
CA LYS A 41 -30.00 -24.76 2.48
C LYS A 41 -29.20 -23.89 3.45
N ALA A 42 -28.67 -22.75 2.98
CA ALA A 42 -27.90 -21.85 3.83
C ALA A 42 -28.73 -21.27 4.98
N LEU A 43 -30.03 -21.03 4.79
CA LEU A 43 -30.93 -20.58 5.86
C LEU A 43 -31.16 -21.66 6.93
N VAL A 44 -31.30 -22.93 6.53
CA VAL A 44 -31.40 -24.06 7.45
C VAL A 44 -30.10 -24.24 8.24
N ASP A 45 -28.96 -24.22 7.55
CA ASP A 45 -27.65 -24.33 8.19
C ASP A 45 -27.41 -23.16 9.15
N PHE A 46 -27.77 -21.94 8.75
CA PHE A 46 -27.71 -20.75 9.60
C PHE A 46 -28.58 -20.90 10.86
N GLU A 47 -29.85 -21.31 10.74
CA GLU A 47 -30.74 -21.49 11.90
C GLU A 47 -30.15 -22.48 12.92
N LYS A 48 -29.53 -23.56 12.43
CA LYS A 48 -28.88 -24.58 13.25
C LYS A 48 -27.63 -24.04 13.94
N LEU A 49 -26.73 -23.41 13.19
CA LEU A 49 -25.41 -22.98 13.67
C LEU A 49 -25.51 -21.72 14.56
N TYR A 50 -26.42 -20.80 14.25
CA TYR A 50 -26.56 -19.54 15.00
C TYR A 50 -27.13 -19.73 16.42
N ARG A 51 -27.71 -20.90 16.74
CA ARG A 51 -28.12 -21.25 18.11
C ARG A 51 -26.97 -21.70 19.00
N ASN A 52 -25.78 -21.89 18.44
CA ASN A 52 -24.65 -22.40 19.21
C ASN A 52 -24.19 -21.38 20.27
N THR A 53 -23.86 -21.87 21.46
CA THR A 53 -23.33 -21.04 22.56
C THR A 53 -21.96 -20.46 22.20
N ASN A 54 -21.16 -21.19 21.41
CA ASN A 54 -19.86 -20.77 20.90
C ASN A 54 -20.01 -19.65 19.86
N GLU A 55 -19.43 -18.50 20.16
CA GLU A 55 -19.47 -17.31 19.31
C GLU A 55 -18.75 -17.47 17.96
N HIS A 56 -17.72 -18.31 17.89
CA HIS A 56 -17.01 -18.59 16.64
C HIS A 56 -17.88 -19.40 15.67
N VAL A 57 -18.73 -20.29 16.19
CA VAL A 57 -19.70 -21.04 15.38
C VAL A 57 -20.80 -20.11 14.86
N ARG A 58 -21.31 -19.21 15.70
CA ARG A 58 -22.28 -18.18 15.25
C ARG A 58 -21.67 -17.22 14.23
N ARG A 59 -20.41 -16.83 14.42
CA ARG A 59 -19.66 -16.00 13.48
C ARG A 59 -19.55 -16.69 12.11
N ALA A 60 -19.11 -17.96 12.09
CA ALA A 60 -19.02 -18.75 10.86
C ALA A 60 -20.37 -18.82 10.13
N ALA A 61 -21.46 -19.02 10.87
CA ALA A 61 -22.81 -19.01 10.29
C ALA A 61 -23.14 -17.68 9.59
N VAL A 62 -22.77 -16.55 10.19
CA VAL A 62 -22.96 -15.21 9.59
C VAL A 62 -22.06 -15.01 8.37
N ASP A 63 -20.80 -15.44 8.45
CA ASP A 63 -19.84 -15.35 7.34
C ASP A 63 -20.36 -16.15 6.13
N ASP A 64 -20.80 -17.40 6.34
CA ASP A 64 -21.38 -18.27 5.31
C ASP A 64 -22.64 -17.66 4.70
N LEU A 65 -23.56 -17.17 5.54
CA LEU A 65 -24.77 -16.49 5.08
C LEU A 65 -24.45 -15.22 4.27
N GLY A 66 -23.40 -14.50 4.65
CA GLY A 66 -22.92 -13.29 4.01
C GLY A 66 -22.33 -13.50 2.61
N THR A 67 -21.88 -14.72 2.29
CA THR A 67 -21.38 -15.05 0.93
C THR A 67 -22.49 -14.99 -0.12
N LEU A 68 -23.74 -15.17 0.30
CA LEU A 68 -24.91 -15.15 -0.58
C LEU A 68 -25.40 -13.72 -0.80
N LYS A 69 -25.51 -13.31 -2.07
CA LYS A 69 -26.04 -12.00 -2.44
C LYS A 69 -27.55 -12.07 -2.64
N HIS A 70 -28.32 -11.91 -1.57
CA HIS A 70 -29.78 -11.97 -1.62
C HIS A 70 -30.45 -11.00 -0.64
N LYS A 71 -31.28 -10.07 -1.17
CA LYS A 71 -31.91 -8.99 -0.39
C LYS A 71 -32.73 -9.47 0.82
N ALA A 72 -33.28 -10.68 0.77
CA ALA A 72 -34.07 -11.24 1.88
C ALA A 72 -33.22 -11.61 3.10
N LEU A 73 -31.89 -11.63 2.98
CA LEU A 73 -30.97 -11.84 4.11
C LEU A 73 -30.83 -10.60 4.99
N VAL A 74 -31.16 -9.41 4.47
CA VAL A 74 -30.95 -8.15 5.19
C VAL A 74 -31.65 -8.13 6.56
N PRO A 75 -32.94 -8.50 6.70
CA PRO A 75 -33.58 -8.54 8.02
C PRO A 75 -32.89 -9.49 9.01
N ILE A 76 -32.41 -10.65 8.54
CA ILE A 76 -31.70 -11.64 9.35
C ILE A 76 -30.37 -11.06 9.84
N LEU A 77 -29.59 -10.48 8.92
CA LEU A 77 -28.30 -9.87 9.24
C LEU A 77 -28.47 -8.64 10.16
N VAL A 78 -29.51 -7.82 9.98
CA VAL A 78 -29.83 -6.70 10.88
C VAL A 78 -30.10 -7.18 12.30
N ALA A 79 -30.78 -8.31 12.47
CA ALA A 79 -30.98 -8.88 13.79
C ALA A 79 -29.67 -9.41 14.40
N CYS A 80 -28.77 -9.97 13.58
CA CYS A 80 -27.45 -10.42 14.03
C CYS A 80 -26.54 -9.29 14.52
N LEU A 81 -26.76 -8.02 14.09
CA LEU A 81 -26.04 -6.86 14.64
C LEU A 81 -26.27 -6.67 16.16
N LYS A 82 -27.27 -7.32 16.73
CA LYS A 82 -27.58 -7.28 18.15
C LYS A 82 -27.00 -8.45 18.95
N ASP A 83 -26.21 -9.34 18.33
CA ASP A 83 -25.57 -10.45 19.04
C ASP A 83 -24.76 -9.93 20.24
N LYS A 84 -24.75 -10.67 21.35
CA LYS A 84 -23.97 -10.31 22.55
C LYS A 84 -22.46 -10.30 22.26
N SER A 85 -22.01 -11.21 21.41
CA SER A 85 -20.60 -11.34 21.04
C SER A 85 -20.21 -10.26 20.04
N GLN A 86 -19.13 -9.55 20.36
CA GLN A 86 -18.55 -8.57 19.45
C GLN A 86 -18.04 -9.23 18.16
N VAL A 87 -17.46 -10.43 18.27
CA VAL A 87 -16.90 -11.19 17.14
C VAL A 87 -17.97 -11.48 16.09
N VAL A 88 -19.19 -11.79 16.54
CA VAL A 88 -20.34 -12.03 15.64
C VAL A 88 -20.80 -10.72 15.00
N ARG A 89 -20.97 -9.64 15.79
CA ARG A 89 -21.38 -8.33 15.25
C ARG A 89 -20.41 -7.81 14.18
N GLU A 90 -19.11 -8.07 14.34
CA GLU A 90 -18.09 -7.70 13.36
C GLU A 90 -18.25 -8.47 12.03
N ALA A 91 -18.57 -9.76 12.07
CA ALA A 91 -18.82 -10.58 10.88
C ALA A 91 -20.09 -10.17 10.11
N VAL A 92 -21.08 -9.62 10.81
CA VAL A 92 -22.32 -9.13 10.20
C VAL A 92 -22.08 -7.96 9.26
N VAL A 93 -21.07 -7.12 9.54
CA VAL A 93 -20.79 -5.92 8.76
C VAL A 93 -20.39 -6.23 7.31
N PRO A 94 -19.36 -7.05 7.03
CA PRO A 94 -19.03 -7.44 5.66
C PRO A 94 -20.17 -8.21 4.99
N ALA A 95 -20.89 -9.08 5.72
CA ALA A 95 -22.06 -9.80 5.22
C ALA A 95 -23.16 -8.85 4.73
N MET A 96 -23.49 -7.80 5.50
CA MET A 96 -24.44 -6.77 5.11
C MET A 96 -23.93 -5.87 3.98
N ALA A 97 -22.64 -5.52 4.00
CA ALA A 97 -22.01 -4.71 2.97
C ALA A 97 -22.05 -5.42 1.60
N ASN A 98 -21.86 -6.74 1.57
CA ASN A 98 -21.94 -7.56 0.36
C ASN A 98 -23.32 -7.54 -0.29
N GLN A 99 -24.39 -7.29 0.48
CA GLN A 99 -25.74 -7.16 -0.09
C GLN A 99 -25.88 -5.90 -0.95
N THR A 100 -25.12 -4.84 -0.66
CA THR A 100 -25.12 -3.55 -1.38
C THR A 100 -26.52 -2.92 -1.58
N THR A 101 -27.54 -3.33 -0.82
CA THR A 101 -28.91 -2.84 -0.96
C THR A 101 -29.14 -1.58 -0.12
N LYS A 102 -30.06 -0.69 -0.56
CA LYS A 102 -30.43 0.52 0.20
C LYS A 102 -30.83 0.21 1.66
N PRO A 103 -31.64 -0.82 1.95
CA PRO A 103 -31.97 -1.18 3.34
C PRO A 103 -30.76 -1.64 4.16
N ALA A 104 -29.86 -2.44 3.57
CA ALA A 104 -28.64 -2.89 4.27
C ALA A 104 -27.72 -1.71 4.62
N LEU A 105 -27.50 -0.80 3.65
CA LEU A 105 -26.66 0.39 3.84
C LEU A 105 -27.30 1.37 4.85
N HIS A 106 -28.62 1.51 4.84
CA HIS A 106 -29.34 2.27 5.85
C HIS A 106 -29.19 1.66 7.25
N ALA A 107 -29.36 0.35 7.39
CA ALA A 107 -29.21 -0.33 8.68
C ALA A 107 -27.77 -0.22 9.23
N LEU A 108 -26.75 -0.38 8.38
CA LEU A 108 -25.35 -0.12 8.76
C LEU A 108 -25.12 1.34 9.17
N THR A 109 -25.79 2.30 8.53
CA THR A 109 -25.70 3.72 8.90
C THR A 109 -26.31 3.98 10.27
N VAL A 110 -27.45 3.36 10.58
CA VAL A 110 -28.07 3.43 11.91
C VAL A 110 -27.16 2.80 12.96
N GLU A 111 -26.58 1.64 12.66
CA GLU A 111 -25.61 0.97 13.53
C GLU A 111 -24.37 1.85 13.79
N LEU A 112 -23.81 2.48 12.76
CA LEU A 112 -22.66 3.37 12.89
C LEU A 112 -22.89 4.49 13.92
N ARG A 113 -24.11 5.04 13.97
CA ARG A 113 -24.49 6.12 14.90
C ARG A 113 -24.61 5.64 16.34
N LYS A 114 -25.24 4.48 16.58
CA LYS A 114 -25.56 4.00 17.93
C LYS A 114 -24.49 3.09 18.53
N ALA A 115 -23.66 2.44 17.71
CA ALA A 115 -22.66 1.48 18.16
C ALA A 115 -21.71 2.14 19.17
N LYS A 116 -21.54 1.53 20.35
CA LYS A 116 -20.54 1.96 21.34
C LYS A 116 -19.15 1.39 21.08
N SER A 117 -19.09 0.24 20.39
CA SER A 117 -17.82 -0.43 20.07
C SER A 117 -17.15 0.24 18.87
N ASP A 118 -15.91 0.70 19.09
CA ASP A 118 -15.09 1.24 18.01
C ASP A 118 -14.78 0.19 16.95
N VAL A 119 -14.67 -1.09 17.31
CA VAL A 119 -14.36 -2.15 16.35
C VAL A 119 -15.51 -2.32 15.35
N VAL A 120 -16.76 -2.28 15.83
CA VAL A 120 -17.95 -2.28 14.96
C VAL A 120 -17.97 -1.04 14.06
N ARG A 121 -17.70 0.16 14.60
CA ARG A 121 -17.62 1.39 13.79
C ARG A 121 -16.53 1.30 12.73
N ILE A 122 -15.35 0.80 13.08
CA ILE A 122 -14.22 0.58 12.16
C ILE A 122 -14.62 -0.37 11.04
N ALA A 123 -15.28 -1.49 11.36
CA ALA A 123 -15.76 -2.44 10.36
C ALA A 123 -16.75 -1.76 9.40
N ILE A 124 -17.69 -0.97 9.91
CA ILE A 124 -18.69 -0.28 9.08
C ILE A 124 -18.02 0.78 8.18
N LEU A 125 -17.10 1.58 8.72
CA LEU A 125 -16.36 2.58 7.94
C LEU A 125 -15.54 1.93 6.82
N LYS A 126 -14.91 0.77 7.09
CA LYS A 126 -14.20 -0.01 6.06
C LYS A 126 -15.16 -0.50 4.98
N ALA A 127 -16.34 -1.01 5.35
CA ALA A 127 -17.37 -1.42 4.38
C ALA A 127 -17.92 -0.24 3.56
N PHE A 128 -18.02 0.95 4.15
CA PHE A 128 -18.47 2.15 3.46
C PHE A 128 -17.42 2.72 2.50
N LYS A 129 -16.13 2.40 2.67
CA LYS A 129 -15.09 2.80 1.70
C LYS A 129 -15.33 2.25 0.29
N THR A 130 -15.86 1.03 0.21
CA THR A 130 -16.24 0.39 -1.06
C THR A 130 -17.63 0.79 -1.55
N THR A 131 -18.60 0.90 -0.64
CA THR A 131 -20.02 1.10 -1.02
C THR A 131 -20.45 2.57 -1.13
N ARG A 132 -19.74 3.47 -0.44
CA ARG A 132 -19.94 4.94 -0.41
C ARG A 132 -21.41 5.37 -0.31
N PRO A 133 -22.17 4.88 0.68
CA PRO A 133 -23.60 5.16 0.76
C PRO A 133 -23.87 6.62 1.11
N PRO A 134 -24.55 7.42 0.25
CA PRO A 134 -24.79 8.84 0.52
C PRO A 134 -25.52 9.10 1.85
N VAL A 135 -26.41 8.19 2.25
CA VAL A 135 -27.15 8.25 3.54
C VAL A 135 -26.24 8.26 4.77
N ALA A 136 -24.99 7.79 4.63
CA ALA A 136 -24.02 7.77 5.71
C ALA A 136 -23.24 9.08 5.87
N LYS A 137 -23.32 10.03 4.93
CA LYS A 137 -22.52 11.28 4.93
C LYS A 137 -22.51 11.96 6.30
N ASP A 138 -23.68 12.26 6.86
CA ASP A 138 -23.78 12.94 8.16
C ASP A 138 -23.27 12.10 9.34
N ALA A 139 -23.48 10.77 9.28
CA ALA A 139 -23.00 9.87 10.32
C ALA A 139 -21.46 9.82 10.34
N VAL A 140 -20.85 9.76 9.16
CA VAL A 140 -19.39 9.76 8.99
C VAL A 140 -18.81 11.13 9.34
N LEU A 141 -19.47 12.23 8.97
CA LEU A 141 -19.05 13.59 9.31
C LEU A 141 -18.94 13.80 10.82
N LYS A 142 -19.92 13.30 11.59
CA LYS A 142 -19.85 13.33 13.07
C LYS A 142 -18.66 12.56 13.64
N LEU A 143 -18.19 11.51 12.96
CA LEU A 143 -17.06 10.69 13.40
C LEU A 143 -15.69 11.32 13.08
N ALA A 144 -15.64 12.39 12.29
CA ALA A 144 -14.41 13.16 12.05
C ALA A 144 -13.79 13.70 13.35
N THR A 145 -14.60 13.97 14.38
CA THR A 145 -14.13 14.44 15.70
C THR A 145 -14.10 13.33 16.75
N SER A 146 -14.21 12.05 16.35
CA SER A 146 -14.18 10.91 17.28
C SER A 146 -12.90 10.91 18.12
N LYS A 147 -13.03 10.64 19.42
CA LYS A 147 -11.89 10.45 20.33
C LYS A 147 -11.05 9.23 19.93
N SER A 148 -11.69 8.22 19.35
CA SER A 148 -11.03 7.02 18.86
C SER A 148 -10.23 7.32 17.60
N TYR A 149 -8.91 7.23 17.70
CA TYR A 149 -7.99 7.53 16.60
C TYR A 149 -8.29 6.72 15.32
N PRO A 150 -8.48 5.39 15.36
CA PRO A 150 -8.78 4.62 14.16
C PRO A 150 -10.12 4.99 13.52
N VAL A 151 -11.15 5.25 14.33
CA VAL A 151 -12.48 5.68 13.85
C VAL A 151 -12.38 7.05 13.18
N ARG A 152 -11.72 8.01 13.84
CA ARG A 152 -11.50 9.36 13.30
C ARG A 152 -10.76 9.32 11.96
N LEU A 153 -9.64 8.58 11.91
CA LEU A 153 -8.82 8.49 10.71
C LEU A 153 -9.60 7.89 9.52
N LEU A 154 -10.34 6.80 9.76
CA LEU A 154 -11.17 6.17 8.73
C LEU A 154 -12.34 7.06 8.30
N ALA A 155 -12.94 7.80 9.23
CA ALA A 155 -14.01 8.75 8.91
C ALA A 155 -13.49 9.87 8.01
N LEU A 156 -12.37 10.51 8.38
CA LEU A 156 -11.74 11.56 7.56
C LEU A 156 -11.36 11.06 6.16
N ASP A 157 -10.83 9.84 6.06
CA ASP A 157 -10.52 9.24 4.76
C ASP A 157 -11.78 8.98 3.92
N LEU A 158 -12.84 8.44 4.52
CA LEU A 158 -14.10 8.16 3.83
C LEU A 158 -14.83 9.44 3.40
N LEU A 159 -14.72 10.52 4.19
CA LEU A 159 -15.32 11.81 3.88
C LEU A 159 -14.88 12.36 2.52
N GLY A 160 -13.61 12.14 2.13
CA GLY A 160 -13.10 12.53 0.83
C GLY A 160 -13.71 11.79 -0.37
N ASP A 161 -14.59 10.80 -0.14
CA ASP A 161 -15.26 10.04 -1.20
C ASP A 161 -16.75 10.39 -1.34
N PHE A 162 -17.27 11.35 -0.57
CA PHE A 162 -18.65 11.84 -0.66
C PHE A 162 -18.74 13.15 -1.45
N SER A 163 -19.91 13.44 -2.03
CA SER A 163 -20.20 14.78 -2.58
C SER A 163 -20.21 15.82 -1.45
N ASP A 164 -19.58 16.97 -1.71
CA ASP A 164 -19.48 18.09 -0.78
C ASP A 164 -20.04 19.40 -1.36
N GLU A 165 -21.18 19.32 -2.04
CA GLU A 165 -21.88 20.49 -2.59
C GLU A 165 -22.17 21.60 -1.55
N ASP A 166 -22.35 21.24 -0.28
CA ASP A 166 -22.61 22.18 0.81
C ASP A 166 -21.35 22.63 1.57
N GLY A 167 -20.16 22.20 1.13
CA GLY A 167 -18.86 22.55 1.70
C GLY A 167 -18.60 22.10 3.14
N LYS A 168 -19.52 21.35 3.75
CA LYS A 168 -19.45 20.95 5.16
C LYS A 168 -18.31 19.96 5.41
N ILE A 169 -18.09 19.04 4.47
CA ILE A 169 -17.00 18.06 4.55
C ILE A 169 -15.66 18.78 4.45
N THR A 170 -15.50 19.65 3.46
CA THR A 170 -14.29 20.46 3.26
C THR A 170 -14.00 21.26 4.52
N LYS A 171 -14.98 21.97 5.07
CA LYS A 171 -14.81 22.72 6.33
C LYS A 171 -14.38 21.82 7.49
N ALA A 172 -15.00 20.66 7.66
CA ALA A 172 -14.63 19.71 8.71
C ALA A 172 -13.20 19.18 8.53
N LEU A 173 -12.79 18.84 7.30
CA LEU A 173 -11.44 18.38 6.98
C LEU A 173 -10.39 19.46 7.29
N LEU A 174 -10.66 20.73 6.95
CA LEU A 174 -9.74 21.84 7.21
C LEU A 174 -9.37 22.00 8.69
N HIS A 175 -10.28 21.69 9.63
CA HIS A 175 -10.00 21.71 11.06
C HIS A 175 -8.93 20.71 11.51
N HIS A 176 -8.63 19.68 10.71
CA HIS A 176 -7.65 18.64 11.02
C HIS A 176 -6.30 18.84 10.33
N LEU A 177 -6.09 19.96 9.62
CA LEU A 177 -4.81 20.29 8.99
C LEU A 177 -3.67 20.53 9.98
N GLU A 178 -3.98 20.84 11.23
CA GLU A 178 -3.01 21.04 12.31
C GLU A 178 -3.08 19.94 13.37
N ASP A 179 -3.72 18.80 13.06
CA ASP A 179 -3.81 17.68 14.00
C ASP A 179 -2.41 17.25 14.44
N ARG A 180 -2.24 16.94 15.73
CA ARG A 180 -0.96 16.53 16.31
C ARG A 180 -0.34 15.33 15.58
N ASP A 181 -1.18 14.45 15.05
CA ASP A 181 -0.80 13.22 14.37
C ASP A 181 -0.62 13.46 12.86
N ALA A 182 0.58 13.16 12.35
CA ALA A 182 0.91 13.37 10.94
C ALA A 182 0.04 12.51 10.00
N GLN A 183 -0.40 11.33 10.44
CA GLN A 183 -1.25 10.45 9.64
C GLN A 183 -2.64 11.06 9.42
N VAL A 184 -3.17 11.77 10.41
CA VAL A 184 -4.42 12.52 10.26
C VAL A 184 -4.25 13.62 9.23
N ARG A 185 -3.20 14.45 9.35
CA ARG A 185 -2.92 15.54 8.38
C ARG A 185 -2.73 15.01 6.96
N LEU A 186 -2.01 13.90 6.80
CA LEU A 186 -1.87 13.19 5.51
C LEU A 186 -3.21 12.78 4.92
N THR A 187 -4.06 12.14 5.72
CA THR A 187 -5.39 11.68 5.30
C THR A 187 -6.29 12.85 4.91
N VAL A 188 -6.22 13.97 5.63
CA VAL A 188 -6.97 15.19 5.31
C VAL A 188 -6.54 15.76 3.96
N LEU A 189 -5.23 15.87 3.70
CA LEU A 189 -4.72 16.35 2.42
C LEU A 189 -5.14 15.44 1.26
N ASP A 190 -5.04 14.12 1.42
CA ASP A 190 -5.48 13.15 0.42
C ASP A 190 -7.01 13.25 0.18
N ALA A 191 -7.82 13.46 1.24
CA ALA A 191 -9.27 13.65 1.12
C ALA A 191 -9.65 14.95 0.40
N LEU A 192 -9.04 16.08 0.77
CA LEU A 192 -9.26 17.38 0.10
C LEU A 192 -8.86 17.34 -1.38
N THR A 193 -7.82 16.58 -1.71
CA THR A 193 -7.42 16.35 -3.10
C THR A 193 -8.51 15.63 -3.89
N ARG A 194 -9.14 14.59 -3.30
CA ARG A 194 -10.23 13.85 -3.96
C ARG A 194 -11.51 14.67 -4.11
N LEU A 195 -11.76 15.59 -3.18
CA LEU A 195 -12.89 16.53 -3.23
C LEU A 195 -12.66 17.69 -4.21
N GLY A 196 -11.45 17.85 -4.75
CA GLY A 196 -11.13 18.96 -5.65
C GLY A 196 -11.13 20.32 -4.95
N TYR A 197 -10.64 20.39 -3.70
CA TYR A 197 -10.57 21.63 -2.93
C TYR A 197 -9.86 22.77 -3.71
N ASP A 198 -10.51 23.93 -3.83
CA ASP A 198 -10.06 25.02 -4.72
C ASP A 198 -8.66 25.56 -4.38
N ASP A 199 -8.34 25.76 -3.10
CA ASP A 199 -7.01 26.23 -2.65
C ASP A 199 -6.07 25.07 -2.26
N LEU A 200 -6.16 23.93 -2.96
CA LEU A 200 -5.28 22.78 -2.69
C LEU A 200 -3.79 23.16 -2.84
N ILE A 201 -3.48 24.06 -3.77
CA ILE A 201 -2.10 24.47 -4.05
C ILE A 201 -1.56 25.38 -2.95
N GLY A 202 -2.33 26.38 -2.51
CA GLY A 202 -1.92 27.21 -1.37
C GLY A 202 -1.75 26.38 -0.11
N LEU A 203 -2.64 25.41 0.13
CA LEU A 203 -2.51 24.47 1.23
C LEU A 203 -1.24 23.61 1.11
N ALA A 204 -0.98 23.02 -0.06
CA ALA A 204 0.20 22.20 -0.27
C ALA A 204 1.50 23.00 -0.11
N ILE A 205 1.56 24.25 -0.57
CA ILE A 205 2.69 25.16 -0.31
C ILE A 205 2.89 25.34 1.20
N ARG A 206 1.84 25.69 1.96
CA ARG A 206 1.92 25.87 3.42
C ARG A 206 2.41 24.60 4.14
N LEU A 207 1.94 23.43 3.72
CA LEU A 207 2.34 22.16 4.32
C LEU A 207 3.80 21.81 3.98
N LEU A 208 4.25 22.04 2.74
CA LEU A 208 5.65 21.90 2.36
C LEU A 208 6.55 22.86 3.16
N GLU A 209 6.08 24.07 3.43
CA GLU A 209 6.82 25.06 4.21
C GLU A 209 6.88 24.73 5.70
N LYS A 210 5.78 24.35 6.34
CA LYS A 210 5.66 24.42 7.80
C LYS A 210 5.48 23.07 8.49
N ASP A 211 5.11 22.01 7.78
CA ASP A 211 4.82 20.75 8.45
C ASP A 211 6.08 20.09 9.02
N LYS A 212 6.00 19.65 10.29
CA LYS A 212 7.12 18.98 10.98
C LYS A 212 7.44 17.59 10.42
N ASP A 213 6.45 16.89 9.87
CA ASP A 213 6.60 15.53 9.38
C ASP A 213 6.96 15.52 7.89
N TRP A 214 8.11 14.92 7.58
CA TRP A 214 8.62 14.85 6.21
C TRP A 214 7.65 14.13 5.25
N ARG A 215 6.79 13.22 5.73
CA ARG A 215 5.81 12.50 4.91
C ARG A 215 4.72 13.44 4.43
N VAL A 216 4.25 14.36 5.29
CA VAL A 216 3.26 15.39 4.92
C VAL A 216 3.85 16.30 3.85
N ARG A 217 5.09 16.74 4.05
CA ARG A 217 5.81 17.53 3.04
C ARG A 217 6.01 16.78 1.73
N ALA A 218 6.30 15.48 1.77
CA ALA A 218 6.40 14.66 0.57
C ALA A 218 5.08 14.57 -0.21
N VAL A 219 3.93 14.44 0.47
CA VAL A 219 2.62 14.48 -0.21
C VAL A 219 2.34 15.87 -0.79
N ALA A 220 2.68 16.93 -0.06
CA ALA A 220 2.58 18.29 -0.59
C ALA A 220 3.38 18.45 -1.90
N VAL A 221 4.63 17.97 -1.96
CA VAL A 221 5.41 17.96 -3.20
C VAL A 221 4.70 17.22 -4.34
N GLN A 222 4.07 16.06 -4.06
CA GLN A 222 3.32 15.32 -5.07
C GLN A 222 2.06 16.08 -5.55
N ALA A 223 1.35 16.76 -4.66
CA ALA A 223 0.21 17.60 -5.02
C ALA A 223 0.65 18.79 -5.91
N LEU A 224 1.73 19.47 -5.53
CA LEU A 224 2.31 20.57 -6.30
C LEU A 224 2.81 20.10 -7.68
N ARG A 225 3.48 18.94 -7.75
CA ARG A 225 3.90 18.30 -9.01
C ARG A 225 2.74 18.07 -9.96
N LYS A 226 1.62 17.55 -9.45
CA LYS A 226 0.42 17.25 -10.26
C LYS A 226 -0.29 18.50 -10.76
N SER A 227 -0.26 19.59 -9.98
CA SER A 227 -0.88 20.86 -10.37
C SER A 227 -0.33 21.45 -11.66
N ARG A 228 0.97 21.25 -11.91
CA ARG A 228 1.70 21.85 -13.03
C ARG A 228 1.51 23.38 -13.13
N GLU A 229 1.39 24.07 -12.00
CA GLU A 229 1.23 25.52 -11.98
C GLU A 229 2.58 26.26 -11.86
N LYS A 230 2.71 27.42 -12.54
CA LYS A 230 3.91 28.26 -12.45
C LYS A 230 4.23 28.67 -11.01
N ARG A 231 3.19 29.01 -10.24
CA ARG A 231 3.35 29.53 -8.86
C ARG A 231 3.95 28.52 -7.88
N VAL A 232 4.02 27.23 -8.22
CA VAL A 232 4.62 26.21 -7.34
C VAL A 232 6.12 26.07 -7.51
N ILE A 233 6.70 26.67 -8.55
CA ILE A 233 8.13 26.53 -8.87
C ILE A 233 9.00 27.17 -7.78
N GLU A 234 8.72 28.42 -7.40
CA GLU A 234 9.48 29.12 -6.36
C GLU A 234 9.41 28.39 -5.00
N PRO A 235 8.23 28.02 -4.46
CA PRO A 235 8.15 27.25 -3.21
C PRO A 235 8.88 25.91 -3.26
N LEU A 236 8.89 25.23 -4.41
CA LEU A 236 9.64 23.99 -4.58
C LEU A 236 11.16 24.24 -4.55
N ILE A 237 11.65 25.32 -5.17
CA ILE A 237 13.08 25.69 -5.12
C ILE A 237 13.51 26.04 -3.71
N GLU A 238 12.74 26.89 -3.00
CA GLU A 238 12.99 27.23 -1.59
C GLU A 238 12.97 26.00 -0.68
N ALA A 239 12.01 25.08 -0.90
CA ALA A 239 11.98 23.82 -0.18
C ALA A 239 13.24 22.98 -0.47
N MET A 240 13.74 22.94 -1.70
CA MET A 240 14.96 22.18 -2.03
C MET A 240 16.18 22.66 -1.24
N GLU A 241 16.28 23.96 -0.95
CA GLU A 241 17.39 24.55 -0.20
C GLU A 241 17.41 24.16 1.27
N ARG A 242 16.22 24.04 1.87
CA ARG A 242 16.07 23.74 3.29
C ARG A 242 15.96 22.25 3.58
N GLU A 243 15.34 21.50 2.68
CA GLU A 243 15.09 20.08 2.87
C GLU A 243 16.35 19.24 2.79
N LYS A 244 16.25 18.03 3.31
CA LYS A 244 17.37 17.11 3.30
C LYS A 244 16.94 15.68 3.01
N GLY A 245 17.86 14.87 2.48
CA GLY A 245 17.62 13.46 2.19
C GLY A 245 16.75 13.26 0.95
N ARG A 246 15.82 12.29 0.99
CA ARG A 246 14.97 11.90 -0.13
C ARG A 246 14.16 13.07 -0.70
N LEU A 247 13.64 13.97 0.15
CA LEU A 247 12.72 15.00 -0.29
C LEU A 247 13.34 15.97 -1.32
N ILE A 248 14.67 16.17 -1.32
CA ILE A 248 15.38 16.91 -2.38
C ILE A 248 15.17 16.26 -3.76
N THR A 249 15.20 14.93 -3.81
CA THR A 249 14.97 14.15 -5.04
C THR A 249 13.53 14.27 -5.49
N ASP A 250 12.58 14.12 -4.58
CA ASP A 250 11.15 14.26 -4.88
C ASP A 250 10.84 15.67 -5.42
N ILE A 251 11.42 16.72 -4.82
CA ILE A 251 11.30 18.11 -5.28
C ILE A 251 11.98 18.31 -6.64
N ARG A 252 13.18 17.75 -6.85
CA ARG A 252 13.85 17.78 -8.16
C ARG A 252 12.95 17.20 -9.24
N ASP A 253 12.33 16.05 -8.98
CA ASP A 253 11.47 15.38 -9.94
C ASP A 253 10.19 16.18 -10.19
N ALA A 254 9.64 16.82 -9.16
CA ALA A 254 8.55 17.76 -9.32
C ALA A 254 8.92 18.94 -10.22
N LEU A 255 10.05 19.60 -9.94
CA LEU A 255 10.55 20.70 -10.76
C LEU A 255 10.84 20.25 -12.19
N ALA A 256 11.45 19.08 -12.39
CA ALA A 256 11.75 18.56 -13.71
C ALA A 256 10.48 18.27 -14.53
N ASP A 257 9.47 17.68 -13.90
CA ASP A 257 8.20 17.38 -14.56
C ASP A 257 7.41 18.63 -14.95
N ILE A 258 7.38 19.62 -14.05
CA ILE A 258 6.70 20.89 -14.29
C ILE A 258 7.43 21.67 -15.38
N THR A 259 8.75 21.81 -15.25
CA THR A 259 9.54 22.73 -16.08
C THR A 259 10.09 22.11 -17.36
N GLN A 260 10.09 20.78 -17.45
CA GLN A 260 10.74 20.00 -18.52
C GLN A 260 12.24 20.34 -18.67
N THR A 261 12.86 20.77 -17.58
CA THR A 261 14.28 21.10 -17.49
C THR A 261 14.91 20.27 -16.37
N THR A 262 16.22 19.99 -16.42
CA THR A 262 16.87 19.25 -15.35
C THR A 262 18.18 19.91 -14.95
N TYR A 263 18.26 20.30 -13.68
CA TYR A 263 19.49 20.76 -13.03
C TYR A 263 19.97 19.78 -11.95
N GLY A 264 19.35 18.60 -11.89
CA GLY A 264 19.60 17.63 -10.84
C GLY A 264 19.17 18.15 -9.46
N PRO A 265 19.57 17.46 -8.38
CA PRO A 265 19.19 17.80 -7.01
C PRO A 265 20.15 18.87 -6.43
N LYS A 266 20.22 20.02 -7.11
CA LYS A 266 21.15 21.14 -6.88
C LYS A 266 20.36 22.46 -6.81
N PRO A 267 19.97 22.91 -5.60
CA PRO A 267 19.10 24.08 -5.46
C PRO A 267 19.68 25.35 -6.09
N GLU A 268 20.99 25.55 -6.02
CA GLU A 268 21.69 26.72 -6.54
C GLU A 268 21.55 26.86 -8.07
N LEU A 269 21.49 25.75 -8.80
CA LEU A 269 21.29 25.76 -10.24
C LEU A 269 19.84 26.07 -10.61
N TRP A 270 18.90 25.48 -9.86
CA TRP A 270 17.48 25.76 -10.02
C TRP A 270 17.16 27.22 -9.73
N ARG A 271 17.70 27.80 -8.64
CA ARG A 271 17.53 29.21 -8.30
C ARG A 271 18.09 30.13 -9.36
N ARG A 272 19.35 29.92 -9.80
CA ARG A 272 19.96 30.73 -10.88
C ARG A 272 19.17 30.68 -12.18
N TRP A 273 18.65 29.51 -12.54
CA TRP A 273 17.80 29.35 -13.72
C TRP A 273 16.49 30.11 -13.54
N TRP A 274 15.80 29.91 -12.42
CA TRP A 274 14.50 30.49 -12.17
C TRP A 274 14.55 32.02 -12.14
N GLU A 275 15.54 32.62 -11.47
CA GLU A 275 15.76 34.07 -11.46
C GLU A 275 15.88 34.67 -12.87
N ARG A 276 16.47 33.93 -13.81
CA ARG A 276 16.64 34.38 -15.20
C ARG A 276 15.34 34.30 -16.01
N VAL A 277 14.51 33.30 -15.76
CA VAL A 277 13.35 32.99 -16.64
C VAL A 277 11.99 33.32 -16.03
N LYS A 278 11.89 33.55 -14.71
CA LYS A 278 10.62 33.63 -13.97
C LYS A 278 9.63 34.64 -14.54
N GLY A 279 10.10 35.78 -15.04
CA GLY A 279 9.24 36.80 -15.66
C GLY A 279 8.44 36.25 -16.86
N GLY A 280 9.13 35.60 -17.80
CA GLY A 280 8.53 35.10 -19.05
C GLY A 280 8.14 33.61 -19.04
N PHE A 281 8.49 32.86 -17.99
CA PHE A 281 8.28 31.42 -17.99
C PHE A 281 6.80 31.04 -18.08
N LYS A 282 6.50 30.12 -19.00
CA LYS A 282 5.20 29.46 -19.14
C LYS A 282 5.42 27.96 -18.97
N VAL A 283 4.55 27.33 -18.18
CA VAL A 283 4.62 25.88 -17.98
C VAL A 283 4.30 25.20 -19.32
N PRO A 284 5.15 24.27 -19.81
CA PRO A 284 4.89 23.57 -21.06
C PRO A 284 3.58 22.81 -21.04
N THR A 285 2.84 22.88 -22.15
CA THR A 285 1.56 22.17 -22.32
C THR A 285 1.78 20.66 -22.49
N PRO A 286 0.78 19.81 -22.19
CA PRO A 286 0.89 18.37 -22.43
C PRO A 286 1.28 18.02 -23.87
N GLU A 287 0.79 18.78 -24.86
CA GLU A 287 1.12 18.59 -26.27
C GLU A 287 2.59 18.91 -26.58
N GLU A 288 3.12 20.00 -26.02
CA GLU A 288 4.53 20.37 -26.17
C GLU A 288 5.46 19.32 -25.55
N ILE A 289 5.07 18.75 -24.41
CA ILE A 289 5.79 17.66 -23.75
C ILE A 289 5.76 16.41 -24.62
N ALA A 290 4.59 16.05 -25.15
CA ALA A 290 4.46 14.89 -26.04
C ALA A 290 5.34 15.05 -27.29
N LYS A 291 5.36 16.24 -27.90
CA LYS A 291 6.25 16.56 -29.03
C LYS A 291 7.73 16.44 -28.66
N ARG A 292 8.15 16.99 -27.51
CA ARG A 292 9.53 16.87 -27.01
C ARG A 292 9.93 15.42 -26.75
N LYS A 293 9.05 14.63 -26.12
CA LYS A 293 9.27 13.21 -25.84
C LYS A 293 9.37 12.39 -27.13
N ALA A 294 8.49 12.64 -28.10
CA ALA A 294 8.54 11.99 -29.40
C ALA A 294 9.81 12.34 -30.19
N LYS A 295 10.26 13.60 -30.13
CA LYS A 295 11.53 14.02 -30.73
C LYS A 295 12.71 13.33 -30.05
N LEU A 296 12.76 13.35 -28.72
CA LEU A 296 13.82 12.67 -27.95
C LEU A 296 13.88 11.17 -28.26
N ALA A 297 12.73 10.50 -28.37
CA ALA A 297 12.67 9.08 -28.73
C ALA A 297 13.21 8.81 -30.15
N LYS A 298 12.88 9.67 -31.13
CA LYS A 298 13.43 9.59 -32.49
C LYS A 298 14.93 9.85 -32.53
N ASP A 299 15.41 10.85 -31.78
CA ASP A 299 16.83 11.19 -31.71
C ASP A 299 17.63 10.06 -31.02
N LEU A 300 17.10 9.47 -29.94
CA LEU A 300 17.69 8.30 -29.27
C LEU A 300 17.74 7.08 -30.19
N ALA A 301 16.68 6.84 -30.99
CA ALA A 301 16.65 5.76 -31.98
C ALA A 301 17.64 5.98 -33.14
N ARG A 302 17.98 7.23 -33.44
CA ARG A 302 18.85 7.60 -34.57
C ARG A 302 20.33 7.65 -34.19
N TYR A 303 20.67 8.04 -32.96
CA TYR A 303 22.06 8.31 -32.56
C TYR A 303 22.62 7.38 -31.48
N GLY A 304 21.80 6.48 -30.90
CA GLY A 304 22.23 5.58 -29.83
C GLY A 304 22.55 6.33 -28.51
N ILE A 305 22.57 5.59 -27.42
CA ILE A 305 22.70 6.15 -26.06
C ILE A 305 24.18 6.51 -25.79
N PRO A 306 24.51 7.73 -25.30
CA PRO A 306 25.82 7.98 -24.71
C PRO A 306 25.98 7.16 -23.42
N LYS A 307 26.90 6.19 -23.42
CA LYS A 307 27.26 5.38 -22.24
C LYS A 307 27.76 6.30 -21.12
N LYS A 308 27.00 6.44 -20.04
CA LYS A 308 27.45 7.11 -18.81
C LYS A 308 27.77 6.04 -17.76
N GLY A 309 29.00 6.13 -17.22
CA GLY A 309 29.65 5.13 -16.37
C GLY A 309 28.80 4.56 -15.24
N THR A 310 28.94 3.25 -15.05
CA THR A 310 28.15 2.41 -14.16
C THR A 310 28.71 2.37 -12.73
N THR A 311 28.15 3.19 -11.84
CA THR A 311 28.28 3.01 -10.38
C THR A 311 27.51 1.78 -9.87
N PRO A 312 27.82 1.24 -8.67
CA PRO A 312 27.20 0.03 -8.11
C PRO A 312 25.67 0.17 -8.00
N PHE A 313 24.92 -0.92 -8.22
CA PHE A 313 23.47 -0.97 -8.52
C PHE A 313 23.00 -0.16 -9.75
N GLN A 314 23.69 -0.32 -10.89
CA GLN A 314 23.28 0.16 -12.22
C GLN A 314 22.55 1.54 -12.24
N GLY A 315 23.06 2.53 -11.49
CA GLY A 315 22.61 3.93 -11.59
C GLY A 315 21.41 4.35 -10.71
N ILE A 316 21.02 3.61 -9.67
CA ILE A 316 20.12 4.15 -8.63
C ILE A 316 20.94 4.90 -7.56
N GLN A 317 21.26 6.17 -7.81
CA GLN A 317 21.74 7.07 -6.75
C GLN A 317 20.55 7.53 -5.89
N SER A 318 20.32 6.87 -4.75
CA SER A 318 19.31 7.31 -3.78
C SER A 318 19.90 8.32 -2.78
N LYS A 319 19.25 9.48 -2.62
CA LYS A 319 19.56 10.46 -1.57
C LYS A 319 18.85 10.17 -0.24
N SER A 320 18.20 9.01 -0.11
CA SER A 320 17.53 8.61 1.14
C SER A 320 18.52 8.57 2.32
N ARG A 321 18.01 8.84 3.52
CA ARG A 321 18.76 8.68 4.77
C ARG A 321 18.26 7.53 5.62
N ARG A 322 17.23 6.80 5.17
CA ARG A 322 16.58 5.73 5.93
C ARG A 322 16.20 4.62 4.94
N MET A 323 17.20 3.81 4.61
CA MET A 323 17.13 2.79 3.57
C MET A 323 16.90 1.41 4.16
N LEU A 324 16.02 0.62 3.57
CA LEU A 324 15.85 -0.79 3.92
C LEU A 324 16.15 -1.65 2.69
N PHE A 325 17.06 -2.60 2.82
CA PHE A 325 17.35 -3.57 1.77
C PHE A 325 16.63 -4.87 2.11
N ILE A 326 15.89 -5.42 1.17
CA ILE A 326 15.14 -6.67 1.32
C ILE A 326 15.62 -7.60 0.21
N LEU A 327 16.23 -8.70 0.61
CA LEU A 327 16.83 -9.68 -0.30
C LEU A 327 16.09 -11.01 -0.16
N ASP A 328 15.57 -11.48 -1.29
CA ASP A 328 15.04 -12.83 -1.45
C ASP A 328 16.19 -13.84 -1.36
N VAL A 329 16.03 -14.86 -0.51
CA VAL A 329 16.97 -15.98 -0.37
C VAL A 329 16.29 -17.31 -0.70
N SER A 330 15.14 -17.28 -1.38
CA SER A 330 14.42 -18.48 -1.81
C SER A 330 15.21 -19.30 -2.84
N GLY A 331 14.79 -20.55 -3.06
CA GLY A 331 15.51 -21.49 -3.91
C GLY A 331 15.78 -20.99 -5.34
N SER A 332 14.89 -20.19 -5.93
CA SER A 332 15.09 -19.64 -7.29
C SER A 332 16.29 -18.70 -7.40
N MET A 333 16.68 -18.08 -6.28
CA MET A 333 17.87 -17.22 -6.22
C MET A 333 19.17 -18.04 -6.23
N GLN A 334 19.13 -19.35 -5.97
CA GLN A 334 20.27 -20.25 -6.12
C GLN A 334 20.49 -20.69 -7.58
N ASP A 335 19.52 -20.45 -8.46
CA ASP A 335 19.68 -20.77 -9.88
C ASP A 335 20.72 -19.86 -10.53
N LYS A 336 21.32 -20.36 -11.62
CA LYS A 336 22.15 -19.55 -12.50
C LYS A 336 21.31 -18.46 -13.15
N LEU A 337 21.93 -17.31 -13.43
CA LEU A 337 21.28 -16.25 -14.16
C LEU A 337 21.09 -16.66 -15.63
N SER A 338 19.85 -16.73 -16.10
CA SER A 338 19.58 -16.91 -17.53
C SER A 338 19.82 -15.59 -18.27
N LEU A 339 20.63 -15.65 -19.32
CA LEU A 339 20.93 -14.53 -20.24
C LEU A 339 20.26 -14.76 -21.62
N GLU A 340 19.34 -15.72 -21.72
CA GLU A 340 18.66 -16.04 -22.98
C GLU A 340 17.81 -14.85 -23.46
N GLY A 341 17.88 -14.56 -24.77
CA GLY A 341 17.11 -13.48 -25.40
C GLY A 341 17.69 -12.06 -25.26
N GLY A 342 18.83 -11.87 -24.58
CA GLY A 342 19.49 -10.57 -24.44
C GLY A 342 20.33 -10.14 -25.65
N ASP A 343 20.63 -8.84 -25.76
CA ASP A 343 21.54 -8.30 -26.79
C ASP A 343 22.96 -8.89 -26.63
N PRO A 344 23.57 -9.48 -27.67
CA PRO A 344 24.88 -10.12 -27.56
C PRO A 344 25.99 -9.23 -26.96
N LYS A 345 25.99 -7.93 -27.25
CA LYS A 345 26.97 -6.98 -26.68
C LYS A 345 26.71 -6.68 -25.21
N ALA A 346 25.44 -6.60 -24.81
CA ALA A 346 25.06 -6.46 -23.41
C ALA A 346 25.44 -7.71 -22.60
N ILE A 347 25.23 -8.90 -23.17
CA ILE A 347 25.63 -10.19 -22.58
C ILE A 347 27.15 -10.27 -22.39
N GLU A 348 27.94 -9.85 -23.38
CA GLU A 348 29.40 -9.83 -23.29
C GLU A 348 29.88 -8.89 -22.17
N ALA A 349 29.40 -7.64 -22.15
CA ALA A 349 29.71 -6.68 -21.10
C ALA A 349 29.24 -7.15 -19.71
N PHE A 350 28.11 -7.87 -19.65
CA PHE A 350 27.61 -8.47 -18.42
C PHE A 350 28.57 -9.58 -17.93
N ARG A 351 29.01 -10.47 -18.82
CA ARG A 351 29.95 -11.56 -18.48
C ARG A 351 31.30 -11.03 -18.02
N GLU A 352 31.82 -9.99 -18.66
CA GLU A 352 33.07 -9.33 -18.20
C GLU A 352 32.95 -8.81 -16.77
N ARG A 353 31.77 -8.30 -16.40
CA ARG A 353 31.57 -7.65 -15.09
C ARG A 353 31.11 -8.60 -13.99
N TYR A 354 30.32 -9.60 -14.34
CA TYR A 354 29.55 -10.42 -13.42
C TYR A 354 29.69 -11.93 -13.67
N GLY A 355 30.43 -12.34 -14.71
CA GLY A 355 30.60 -13.75 -15.08
C GLY A 355 31.33 -14.60 -14.05
N GLN A 356 31.95 -13.96 -13.05
CA GLN A 356 32.54 -14.61 -11.87
C GLN A 356 31.50 -15.08 -10.84
N TYR A 357 30.24 -14.64 -10.94
CA TYR A 357 29.17 -15.02 -10.02
C TYR A 357 28.34 -16.14 -10.62
N GLU A 358 28.29 -17.27 -9.93
CA GLU A 358 27.63 -18.47 -10.45
C GLU A 358 26.11 -18.42 -10.32
N THR A 359 25.60 -17.83 -9.23
CA THR A 359 24.17 -17.79 -8.91
C THR A 359 23.63 -16.36 -8.83
N LYS A 360 22.31 -16.21 -8.96
CA LYS A 360 21.64 -14.90 -8.80
C LYS A 360 21.88 -14.33 -7.39
N ILE A 361 21.88 -15.18 -6.37
CA ILE A 361 22.10 -14.76 -4.97
C ILE A 361 23.53 -14.29 -4.73
N ASP A 362 24.53 -14.89 -5.36
CA ASP A 362 25.92 -14.40 -5.27
C ASP A 362 26.04 -12.99 -5.83
N LEU A 363 25.46 -12.75 -7.00
CA LEU A 363 25.42 -11.43 -7.63
C LEU A 363 24.69 -10.41 -6.73
N ALA A 364 23.52 -10.76 -6.23
CA ALA A 364 22.72 -9.91 -5.36
C ALA A 364 23.47 -9.56 -4.05
N ARG A 365 24.14 -10.56 -3.46
CA ARG A 365 24.94 -10.43 -2.23
C ARG A 365 26.09 -9.45 -2.43
N GLU A 366 26.88 -9.60 -3.49
CA GLU A 366 28.06 -8.75 -3.71
C GLU A 366 27.71 -7.31 -4.07
N GLU A 367 26.66 -7.09 -4.86
CA GLU A 367 26.14 -5.73 -5.13
C GLU A 367 25.63 -5.07 -3.85
N LEU A 368 24.96 -5.83 -2.98
CA LEU A 368 24.49 -5.33 -1.69
C LEU A 368 25.65 -5.04 -0.72
N ILE A 369 26.66 -5.91 -0.65
CA ILE A 369 27.89 -5.67 0.13
C ILE A 369 28.58 -4.38 -0.32
N THR A 370 28.77 -4.24 -1.64
CA THR A 370 29.39 -3.05 -2.25
C THR A 370 28.61 -1.80 -1.89
N THR A 371 27.29 -1.88 -1.91
CA THR A 371 26.45 -0.73 -1.59
C THR A 371 26.50 -0.36 -0.12
N VAL A 372 26.41 -1.36 0.77
CA VAL A 372 26.52 -1.15 2.22
C VAL A 372 27.88 -0.52 2.58
N ALA A 373 28.97 -0.99 1.97
CA ALA A 373 30.31 -0.42 2.16
C ALA A 373 30.35 1.07 1.81
N ASN A 374 29.67 1.46 0.73
CA ASN A 374 29.65 2.82 0.20
C ASN A 374 28.55 3.73 0.80
N LEU A 375 27.70 3.22 1.70
CA LEU A 375 26.65 4.05 2.32
C LEU A 375 27.26 5.25 3.07
N PRO A 376 26.76 6.47 2.90
CA PRO A 376 27.22 7.60 3.71
C PRO A 376 26.96 7.37 5.21
N SER A 377 27.87 7.82 6.08
CA SER A 377 27.79 7.57 7.53
C SER A 377 26.54 8.14 8.22
N TYR A 378 25.93 9.17 7.62
CA TYR A 378 24.68 9.75 8.09
C TYR A 378 23.44 8.92 7.74
N THR A 379 23.53 7.97 6.83
CA THR A 379 22.41 7.11 6.41
C THR A 379 22.13 6.08 7.49
N LYS A 380 20.86 5.92 7.84
CA LYS A 380 20.40 4.75 8.61
C LYS A 380 19.95 3.66 7.64
N PHE A 381 20.33 2.42 7.93
CA PHE A 381 19.98 1.28 7.09
C PHE A 381 19.69 0.01 7.90
N ASN A 382 19.02 -0.93 7.27
CA ASN A 382 18.84 -2.30 7.75
C ASN A 382 18.71 -3.25 6.55
N ILE A 383 18.87 -4.55 6.80
CA ILE A 383 18.82 -5.61 5.81
C ILE A 383 17.85 -6.67 6.31
N PHE A 384 16.84 -6.98 5.49
CA PHE A 384 15.96 -8.12 5.67
C PHE A 384 16.29 -9.17 4.62
N LEU A 385 16.33 -10.43 5.05
CA LEU A 385 16.35 -11.60 4.20
C LEU A 385 15.00 -12.27 4.31
N PHE A 386 14.45 -12.79 3.22
CA PHE A 386 13.19 -13.50 3.29
C PHE A 386 13.15 -14.76 2.41
N HIS A 387 12.46 -15.77 2.93
CA HIS A 387 11.99 -16.94 2.20
C HIS A 387 10.60 -17.28 2.77
N ASN A 388 10.50 -18.13 3.79
CA ASN A 388 9.28 -18.41 4.55
C ASN A 388 9.03 -17.34 5.62
N ASP A 389 10.09 -17.02 6.36
CA ASP A 389 10.10 -16.00 7.39
C ASP A 389 11.00 -14.83 6.98
N VAL A 390 10.93 -13.74 7.75
CA VAL A 390 11.74 -12.54 7.52
C VAL A 390 12.83 -12.41 8.58
N ILE A 391 14.06 -12.77 8.20
CA ILE A 391 15.24 -12.65 9.04
C ILE A 391 15.78 -11.23 8.91
N SER A 392 15.98 -10.56 10.05
CA SER A 392 16.49 -9.18 10.07
C SER A 392 17.89 -9.12 10.66
N TRP A 393 18.79 -8.36 10.02
CA TRP A 393 20.14 -8.13 10.57
C TRP A 393 20.10 -7.39 11.91
N LYS A 394 19.27 -6.34 12.03
CA LYS A 394 19.02 -5.58 13.27
C LYS A 394 17.53 -5.40 13.52
N LYS A 395 17.14 -5.07 14.76
CA LYS A 395 15.73 -4.80 15.09
C LYS A 395 15.18 -3.52 14.45
N HIS A 396 16.02 -2.49 14.33
CA HIS A 396 15.67 -1.14 13.84
C HIS A 396 16.70 -0.66 12.81
N LEU A 397 16.38 0.38 12.05
CA LEU A 397 17.34 1.10 11.20
C LEU A 397 18.50 1.67 12.01
N THR A 398 19.73 1.30 11.65
CA THR A 398 20.95 1.73 12.36
C THR A 398 21.83 2.60 11.47
N ARG A 399 22.54 3.57 12.05
CA ARG A 399 23.47 4.44 11.29
C ARG A 399 24.58 3.63 10.63
N ALA A 400 24.95 3.99 9.40
CA ALA A 400 26.03 3.39 8.61
C ALA A 400 27.43 3.83 9.09
N THR A 401 27.71 3.65 10.39
CA THR A 401 29.06 3.78 10.93
C THR A 401 29.95 2.65 10.37
N GLN A 402 31.27 2.84 10.37
CA GLN A 402 32.18 1.81 9.84
C GLN A 402 31.98 0.45 10.55
N GLY A 403 31.79 0.46 11.87
CA GLY A 403 31.51 -0.75 12.64
C GLY A 403 30.21 -1.45 12.25
N ASN A 404 29.14 -0.68 12.02
CA ASN A 404 27.85 -1.22 11.59
C ASN A 404 27.89 -1.75 10.14
N LYS A 405 28.59 -1.05 9.24
CA LYS A 405 28.84 -1.54 7.87
C LYS A 405 29.59 -2.87 7.89
N ASN A 406 30.67 -2.96 8.66
CA ASN A 406 31.45 -4.19 8.78
C ASN A 406 30.60 -5.35 9.35
N GLN A 407 29.73 -5.08 10.33
CA GLN A 407 28.79 -6.09 10.85
C GLN A 407 27.76 -6.54 9.81
N ALA A 408 27.21 -5.61 9.03
CA ALA A 408 26.26 -5.92 7.97
C ALA A 408 26.92 -6.71 6.83
N ILE A 409 28.14 -6.34 6.43
CA ILE A 409 28.92 -7.08 5.43
C ILE A 409 29.21 -8.50 5.93
N LYS A 410 29.63 -8.66 7.19
CA LYS A 410 29.79 -9.99 7.81
C LYS A 410 28.50 -10.79 7.87
N PHE A 411 27.35 -10.13 8.02
CA PHE A 411 26.05 -10.79 7.98
C PHE A 411 25.71 -11.28 6.57
N LEU A 412 25.94 -10.46 5.54
CA LEU A 412 25.72 -10.83 4.14
C LEU A 412 26.70 -11.90 3.65
N ALA A 413 27.96 -11.85 4.05
CA ALA A 413 28.97 -12.83 3.68
C ALA A 413 28.66 -14.26 4.16
N LYS A 414 27.72 -14.43 5.10
CA LYS A 414 27.23 -15.74 5.56
C LYS A 414 26.28 -16.40 4.58
N LEU A 415 25.74 -15.67 3.59
CA LEU A 415 24.80 -16.17 2.59
C LEU A 415 25.50 -17.07 1.56
N THR A 416 26.19 -18.11 2.02
CA THR A 416 26.80 -19.14 1.17
C THR A 416 25.71 -20.11 0.70
N PRO A 417 25.93 -20.85 -0.41
CA PRO A 417 24.99 -21.89 -0.85
C PRO A 417 24.64 -22.87 0.28
N GLN A 418 25.65 -23.28 1.07
CA GLN A 418 25.48 -24.15 2.23
C GLN A 418 24.57 -23.53 3.30
N TRP A 419 24.76 -22.25 3.64
CA TRP A 419 23.91 -21.58 4.64
C TRP A 419 22.47 -21.47 4.14
N ILE A 420 22.27 -21.18 2.85
CA ILE A 420 20.94 -21.11 2.25
C ILE A 420 20.29 -22.49 2.29
N GLU A 421 21.02 -23.58 1.99
CA GLU A 421 20.49 -24.93 2.16
C GLU A 421 20.11 -25.22 3.62
N ASP A 422 20.97 -24.91 4.57
CA ASP A 422 20.73 -25.19 5.99
C ASP A 422 19.54 -24.40 6.58
N VAL A 423 19.29 -23.18 6.09
CA VAL A 423 18.20 -22.32 6.58
C VAL A 423 16.93 -22.46 5.76
N VAL A 424 17.03 -22.56 4.43
CA VAL A 424 15.88 -22.53 3.51
C VAL A 424 15.40 -23.94 3.16
N VAL A 425 16.32 -24.89 2.90
CA VAL A 425 15.94 -26.24 2.45
C VAL A 425 15.36 -27.07 3.60
N LYS A 426 15.90 -26.96 4.82
CA LYS A 426 15.37 -27.67 6.00
C LYS A 426 13.99 -27.16 6.45
N GLN A 427 13.59 -25.95 6.07
CA GLN A 427 12.32 -25.31 6.44
C GLN A 427 11.26 -25.30 5.33
N GLY A 428 11.55 -25.94 4.18
CA GLY A 428 10.64 -26.09 3.04
C GLY A 428 11.19 -25.46 1.75
N LYS A 429 11.56 -26.30 0.78
CA LYS A 429 12.03 -25.85 -0.55
C LYS A 429 10.97 -25.01 -1.28
N GLY A 430 11.41 -23.91 -1.91
CA GLY A 430 10.60 -23.13 -2.86
C GLY A 430 9.55 -22.17 -2.28
N GLN A 431 9.65 -21.82 -0.99
CA GLN A 431 8.70 -20.94 -0.33
C GLN A 431 9.18 -19.47 -0.34
N THR A 432 8.34 -18.57 -0.85
CA THR A 432 8.59 -17.14 -1.03
C THR A 432 7.44 -16.33 -0.43
N ASN A 433 7.65 -15.80 0.77
CA ASN A 433 6.69 -15.04 1.57
C ASN A 433 6.88 -13.52 1.36
N THR A 434 6.62 -13.08 0.13
CA THR A 434 6.73 -11.65 -0.22
C THR A 434 5.81 -10.78 0.63
N PHE A 435 4.65 -11.31 1.04
CA PHE A 435 3.74 -10.61 1.94
C PHE A 435 4.40 -10.25 3.27
N ALA A 436 5.00 -11.21 3.99
CA ALA A 436 5.64 -10.93 5.28
C ALA A 436 6.79 -9.92 5.15
N ALA A 437 7.61 -10.06 4.11
CA ALA A 437 8.73 -9.14 3.86
C ALA A 437 8.26 -7.69 3.67
N LEU A 438 7.26 -7.48 2.81
CA LEU A 438 6.69 -6.14 2.56
C LEU A 438 5.90 -5.62 3.77
N ASN A 439 5.17 -6.49 4.47
CA ASN A 439 4.41 -6.13 5.66
C ASN A 439 5.33 -5.60 6.77
N LYS A 440 6.42 -6.32 7.07
CA LYS A 440 7.43 -5.90 8.03
C LYS A 440 8.14 -4.61 7.61
N ALA A 441 8.42 -4.44 6.32
CA ALA A 441 9.01 -3.21 5.78
C ALA A 441 8.11 -1.97 5.99
N LEU A 442 6.79 -2.17 5.93
CA LEU A 442 5.77 -1.15 6.17
C LEU A 442 5.50 -0.91 7.67
N GLY A 443 6.28 -1.53 8.56
CA GLY A 443 6.15 -1.36 10.02
C GLY A 443 4.91 -2.04 10.60
N LEU A 444 4.36 -3.04 9.90
CA LEU A 444 3.21 -3.84 10.34
C LEU A 444 3.67 -5.12 11.05
N ALA A 445 2.97 -5.50 12.11
CA ALA A 445 3.12 -6.80 12.75
C ALA A 445 2.46 -7.89 11.89
N ASP A 446 2.95 -9.14 12.01
CA ASP A 446 2.44 -10.29 11.25
C ASP A 446 1.03 -10.74 11.71
N GLU A 447 0.59 -10.33 12.90
CA GLU A 447 -0.74 -10.65 13.45
C GLU A 447 -1.65 -9.42 13.66
N PRO A 448 -2.99 -9.58 13.52
CA PRO A 448 -3.94 -8.55 13.91
C PRO A 448 -3.86 -8.29 15.41
N GLN A 449 -3.23 -7.18 15.80
CA GLN A 449 -3.22 -6.80 17.21
C GLN A 449 -4.62 -6.38 17.66
N GLU A 450 -5.13 -7.02 18.72
CA GLU A 450 -6.39 -6.64 19.42
C GLU A 450 -6.37 -5.19 19.92
N LYS A 451 -5.19 -4.60 20.06
CA LYS A 451 -4.98 -3.18 20.35
C LYS A 451 -4.10 -2.61 19.24
N PRO A 452 -4.54 -1.62 18.45
CA PRO A 452 -3.65 -0.95 17.50
C PRO A 452 -2.45 -0.40 18.28
N SER A 453 -1.26 -0.95 18.04
CA SER A 453 -0.01 -0.44 18.61
C SER A 453 0.03 1.08 18.44
N LYS A 454 0.24 1.79 19.56
CA LYS A 454 0.46 3.25 19.56
C LYS A 454 1.68 3.66 18.71
N ASN A 455 2.53 2.70 18.31
CA ASN A 455 3.79 2.93 17.61
C ASN A 455 3.84 2.18 16.27
N HIS A 456 2.95 2.54 15.34
CA HIS A 456 3.15 2.22 13.92
C HIS A 456 4.34 3.05 13.40
N THR A 457 5.55 2.52 13.53
CA THR A 457 6.77 3.25 13.18
C THR A 457 7.32 2.71 11.87
N VAL A 458 6.86 3.29 10.77
CA VAL A 458 7.54 3.17 9.49
C VAL A 458 8.89 3.85 9.64
N GLU A 459 9.96 3.06 9.75
CA GLU A 459 11.30 3.60 9.98
C GLU A 459 11.98 4.03 8.68
N SER A 460 11.71 3.32 7.58
CA SER A 460 12.34 3.55 6.28
C SER A 460 11.52 4.49 5.41
N ASP A 461 12.18 5.25 4.55
CA ASP A 461 11.52 6.04 3.50
C ASP A 461 11.81 5.51 2.09
N THR A 462 12.74 4.56 1.97
CA THR A 462 13.15 3.94 0.72
C THR A 462 13.47 2.48 0.99
N VAL A 463 12.87 1.59 0.19
CA VAL A 463 13.10 0.15 0.21
C VAL A 463 13.75 -0.26 -1.12
N PHE A 464 14.81 -1.05 -1.05
CA PHE A 464 15.36 -1.79 -2.18
C PHE A 464 14.92 -3.24 -2.03
N PHE A 465 14.05 -3.71 -2.92
CA PHE A 465 13.47 -5.04 -2.89
C PHE A 465 14.06 -5.88 -4.03
N LEU A 466 14.90 -6.85 -3.70
CA LEU A 466 15.62 -7.72 -4.63
C LEU A 466 14.97 -9.10 -4.58
N SER A 467 14.31 -9.52 -5.66
CA SER A 467 13.62 -10.81 -5.72
C SER A 467 13.41 -11.25 -7.17
N ASP A 468 13.43 -12.56 -7.40
CA ASP A 468 13.03 -13.18 -8.67
C ASP A 468 11.79 -14.08 -8.52
N GLY A 469 11.39 -14.42 -7.29
CA GLY A 469 10.32 -15.36 -6.99
C GLY A 469 8.89 -14.79 -7.05
N MET A 470 7.96 -15.65 -7.45
CA MET A 470 6.53 -15.43 -7.25
C MET A 470 6.16 -15.67 -5.78
N PRO A 471 5.22 -14.92 -5.18
CA PRO A 471 4.78 -15.23 -3.81
C PRO A 471 4.09 -16.61 -3.79
N THR A 472 4.69 -17.58 -3.11
CA THR A 472 4.16 -18.95 -3.02
C THR A 472 3.50 -19.24 -1.67
N VAL A 473 3.87 -18.49 -0.64
CA VAL A 473 3.38 -18.65 0.74
C VAL A 473 3.01 -17.30 1.35
N GLY A 474 2.45 -17.34 2.55
CA GLY A 474 1.94 -16.16 3.25
C GLY A 474 0.44 -15.94 3.00
N ARG A 475 -0.09 -14.92 3.69
CA ARG A 475 -1.51 -14.59 3.72
C ARG A 475 -2.06 -14.17 2.35
N ILE A 476 -1.28 -13.41 1.60
CA ILE A 476 -1.63 -12.95 0.26
C ILE A 476 -0.56 -13.48 -0.69
N ARG A 477 -0.98 -14.34 -1.62
CA ARG A 477 -0.10 -15.00 -2.59
C ARG A 477 -0.28 -14.43 -4.00
N ASP A 478 -1.50 -13.97 -4.31
CA ASP A 478 -1.79 -13.34 -5.59
C ASP A 478 -1.04 -12.00 -5.73
N PRO A 479 -0.21 -11.81 -6.78
CA PRO A 479 0.55 -10.58 -6.97
C PRO A 479 -0.32 -9.32 -7.07
N GLN A 480 -1.50 -9.40 -7.68
CA GLN A 480 -2.37 -8.24 -7.86
C GLN A 480 -3.07 -7.85 -6.54
N GLU A 481 -3.49 -8.82 -5.75
CA GLU A 481 -3.98 -8.62 -4.39
C GLU A 481 -2.87 -8.05 -3.49
N LEU A 482 -1.64 -8.56 -3.61
CA LEU A 482 -0.50 -8.05 -2.84
C LEU A 482 -0.18 -6.60 -3.22
N LEU A 483 -0.19 -6.26 -4.50
CA LEU A 483 -0.07 -4.88 -4.98
C LEU A 483 -1.16 -3.99 -4.38
N ARG A 484 -2.43 -4.42 -4.41
CA ARG A 484 -3.55 -3.65 -3.84
C ARG A 484 -3.38 -3.44 -2.33
N TYR A 485 -2.96 -4.48 -1.61
CA TYR A 485 -2.67 -4.42 -0.18
C TYR A 485 -1.55 -3.43 0.13
N VAL A 486 -0.38 -3.62 -0.50
CA VAL A 486 0.80 -2.78 -0.30
C VAL A 486 0.51 -1.33 -0.66
N ARG A 487 -0.25 -1.09 -1.75
CA ARG A 487 -0.69 0.28 -2.11
C ARG A 487 -1.53 0.92 -1.02
N THR A 488 -2.48 0.18 -0.46
CA THR A 488 -3.36 0.66 0.60
C THR A 488 -2.59 1.03 1.86
N VAL A 489 -1.65 0.18 2.27
CA VAL A 489 -0.81 0.44 3.45
C VAL A 489 0.19 1.56 3.18
N ASN A 490 0.85 1.52 2.02
CA ASN A 490 1.88 2.50 1.66
C ASN A 490 1.30 3.88 1.32
N ALA A 491 -0.02 4.00 1.11
CA ALA A 491 -0.71 5.28 1.11
C ALA A 491 -0.50 6.05 2.43
N ARG A 492 -0.14 5.38 3.52
CA ARG A 492 0.21 5.98 4.82
C ARG A 492 1.72 6.07 5.02
N ALA A 493 2.43 4.99 4.72
CA ALA A 493 3.87 4.88 4.93
C ALA A 493 4.70 5.78 3.99
N LYS A 494 4.21 6.00 2.76
CA LYS A 494 4.82 6.80 1.68
C LYS A 494 6.27 6.37 1.37
N ILE A 495 6.58 5.08 1.50
CA ILE A 495 7.86 4.48 1.12
C ILE A 495 7.99 4.46 -0.41
N VAL A 496 9.18 4.79 -0.91
CA VAL A 496 9.59 4.53 -2.30
C VAL A 496 10.19 3.14 -2.38
N PHE A 497 9.69 2.30 -3.29
CA PHE A 497 10.25 0.98 -3.56
C PHE A 497 11.10 1.03 -4.83
N HIS A 498 12.39 0.78 -4.71
CA HIS A 498 13.21 0.35 -5.83
C HIS A 498 13.17 -1.17 -5.88
N THR A 499 12.86 -1.75 -7.03
CA THR A 499 12.75 -3.20 -7.17
C THR A 499 13.74 -3.70 -8.20
N LEU A 500 14.43 -4.80 -7.89
CA LEU A 500 15.39 -5.43 -8.77
C LEU A 500 14.98 -6.88 -8.98
N THR A 501 15.04 -7.34 -10.22
CA THR A 501 14.80 -8.73 -10.58
C THR A 501 15.95 -9.30 -11.39
N PHE A 502 16.06 -10.62 -11.41
CA PHE A 502 17.14 -11.36 -12.06
C PHE A 502 16.54 -12.26 -13.16
N GLY A 503 16.88 -11.99 -14.42
CA GLY A 503 16.22 -12.61 -15.58
C GLY A 503 14.73 -12.26 -15.67
N HIS A 504 13.92 -13.16 -16.23
CA HIS A 504 12.45 -13.02 -16.36
C HIS A 504 11.67 -13.29 -15.06
N GLY A 505 12.14 -12.74 -13.93
CA GLY A 505 11.48 -12.91 -12.63
C GLY A 505 10.08 -12.27 -12.57
N ASN A 506 9.54 -12.08 -11.36
CA ASN A 506 8.18 -11.56 -11.14
C ASN A 506 7.97 -10.08 -11.54
N VAL A 507 8.04 -9.78 -12.84
CA VAL A 507 7.87 -8.45 -13.42
C VAL A 507 6.49 -7.87 -13.08
N ALA A 508 5.46 -8.72 -13.07
CA ALA A 508 4.07 -8.33 -12.81
C ALA A 508 3.84 -7.73 -11.42
N LEU A 509 4.65 -8.11 -10.42
CA LEU A 509 4.63 -7.51 -9.09
C LEU A 509 5.63 -6.35 -8.98
N LEU A 510 6.88 -6.60 -9.37
CA LEU A 510 8.00 -5.73 -9.04
C LEU A 510 7.95 -4.40 -9.79
N ARG A 511 7.72 -4.44 -11.11
CA ARG A 511 7.69 -3.22 -11.92
C ARG A 511 6.56 -2.29 -11.48
N PRO A 512 5.29 -2.73 -11.35
CA PRO A 512 4.23 -1.87 -10.87
C PRO A 512 4.42 -1.37 -9.43
N LEU A 513 5.10 -2.12 -8.57
CA LEU A 513 5.40 -1.69 -7.19
C LEU A 513 6.40 -0.52 -7.20
N ALA A 514 7.46 -0.61 -7.99
CA ALA A 514 8.44 0.46 -8.10
C ALA A 514 7.86 1.71 -8.76
N GLU A 515 7.25 1.57 -9.93
CA GLU A 515 6.70 2.70 -10.70
C GLU A 515 5.64 3.46 -9.89
N TRP A 516 4.72 2.74 -9.25
CA TRP A 516 3.66 3.36 -8.45
C TRP A 516 4.19 4.16 -7.26
N SER A 517 5.24 3.66 -6.61
CA SER A 517 5.82 4.32 -5.44
C SER A 517 6.78 5.46 -5.81
N GLY A 518 7.03 5.69 -7.11
CA GLY A 518 7.99 6.67 -7.62
C GLY A 518 9.45 6.19 -7.59
N GLY A 519 9.66 4.88 -7.42
CA GLY A 519 10.97 4.26 -7.47
C GLY A 519 11.37 3.83 -8.89
N LYS A 520 12.37 2.95 -8.95
CA LYS A 520 12.93 2.45 -10.21
C LYS A 520 12.88 0.92 -10.20
N TYR A 521 12.46 0.35 -11.32
CA TYR A 521 12.56 -1.08 -11.59
C TYR A 521 13.81 -1.34 -12.42
N ILE A 522 14.58 -2.36 -12.05
CA ILE A 522 15.77 -2.82 -12.78
C ILE A 522 15.66 -4.33 -13.02
N GLU A 523 15.96 -4.73 -14.25
CA GLU A 523 16.05 -6.13 -14.66
C GLU A 523 17.53 -6.45 -14.93
N ILE A 524 18.09 -7.37 -14.16
CA ILE A 524 19.50 -7.75 -14.24
C ILE A 524 19.61 -9.00 -15.12
N GLY A 525 20.40 -8.91 -16.20
CA GLY A 525 20.80 -10.06 -17.03
C GLY A 525 20.39 -10.01 -18.52
N VAL A 526 19.33 -9.29 -18.88
CA VAL A 526 18.73 -9.41 -20.25
C VAL A 526 18.85 -8.13 -21.09
N ASN A 527 19.09 -6.97 -20.46
CA ASN A 527 19.06 -5.65 -21.13
C ASN A 527 20.32 -4.80 -20.89
#